data_AF-A0AA39HTW4-F1
#
_entry.id   AF-A0AA39HTW4-F1
#
_cell.length_a   1.000
_cell.length_b   1.000
_cell.length_c   1.000
_cell.angle_alpha   90.00
_cell.angle_beta   90.00
_cell.angle_gamma   90.00
#
_symmetry.space_group_name_H-M   'P 1'
#
loop_
_entity.id
_entity.type
_entity.pdbx_description
1 polymer ?
#
loop_
_entity_poly.entity_id
_entity_poly.type
_entity_poly.pdbx_seq_one_letter_code
_entity_poly.pdbx_strand_id
1 'polypeptide(L)'
;MLLKYVISYPFSPIFVAKVHHFVAFVLLAFLWIRNRAVNFAHSTSFTLLAVFDLLALLCSLLSVWLTVQKCYIVRVEIGFSTASIVLLTLGSLCTFPIYDENIKNVLHAINIIHGYTIALLGFATWGWGDANDDDQLEEFDFGLEEQ
;
A
#
# COMPACT_ATOMS: atom_id res chain seq x y z
N MET A 1 -23.95 12.01 12.00
CA MET A 1 -22.82 11.05 11.93
C MET A 1 -22.17 10.98 10.55
N LEU A 2 -22.94 10.99 9.46
CA LEU A 2 -22.43 10.96 8.08
C LEU A 2 -21.38 12.03 7.75
N LEU A 3 -21.52 13.25 8.30
CA LEU A 3 -20.53 14.33 8.14
C LEU A 3 -19.20 14.03 8.84
N LYS A 4 -19.21 13.32 9.97
CA LYS A 4 -18.00 12.91 10.71
C LYS A 4 -17.23 11.86 9.90
N TYR A 5 -17.93 10.95 9.22
CA TYR A 5 -17.33 10.02 8.26
C TYR A 5 -16.83 10.72 6.99
N VAL A 6 -17.59 11.64 6.41
CA VAL A 6 -17.17 12.35 5.18
C VAL A 6 -15.97 13.29 5.43
N ILE A 7 -15.83 13.85 6.64
CA ILE A 7 -14.75 14.78 6.98
C ILE A 7 -13.56 14.09 7.65
N SER A 8 -13.74 13.11 8.55
CA SER A 8 -12.61 12.48 9.25
C SER A 8 -11.88 11.42 8.43
N TYR A 9 -12.57 10.79 7.47
CA TYR A 9 -12.03 9.65 6.73
C TYR A 9 -11.01 9.98 5.61
N PRO A 10 -11.18 11.03 4.78
CA PRO A 10 -10.18 11.39 3.77
C PRO A 10 -8.87 11.94 4.37
N PHE A 11 -8.85 12.23 5.68
CA PHE A 11 -7.65 12.65 6.42
C PHE A 11 -7.18 11.61 7.43
N SER A 12 -7.65 10.37 7.31
CA SER A 12 -7.14 9.27 8.13
C SER A 12 -5.65 9.00 7.81
N PRO A 13 -4.81 8.67 8.80
CA PRO A 13 -3.42 8.30 8.56
C PRO A 13 -3.26 7.18 7.53
N ILE A 14 -4.23 6.25 7.48
CA ILE A 14 -4.23 5.13 6.53
C ILE A 14 -4.52 5.58 5.09
N PHE A 15 -5.42 6.53 4.89
CA PHE A 15 -5.66 7.11 3.57
C PHE A 15 -4.44 7.88 3.07
N VAL A 16 -3.84 8.72 3.92
CA VAL A 16 -2.60 9.44 3.61
C VAL A 16 -1.48 8.47 3.24
N ALA A 17 -1.38 7.35 3.96
CA ALA A 17 -0.37 6.34 3.68
C ALA A 17 -0.52 5.67 2.31
N LYS A 18 -1.75 5.44 1.87
CA LYS A 18 -2.04 4.87 0.56
C LYS A 18 -1.85 5.87 -0.58
N VAL A 19 -2.18 7.14 -0.36
CA VAL A 19 -1.86 8.22 -1.30
C VAL A 19 -0.34 8.33 -1.46
N HIS A 20 0.40 8.29 -0.36
CA HIS A 20 1.86 8.26 -0.41
C HIS A 20 2.37 7.04 -1.20
N HIS A 21 1.85 5.84 -0.92
CA HIS A 21 2.22 4.63 -1.65
C HIS A 21 1.96 4.77 -3.16
N PHE A 22 0.83 5.35 -3.57
CA PHE A 22 0.55 5.64 -4.98
C PHE A 22 1.60 6.58 -5.60
N VAL A 23 1.93 7.69 -4.93
CA VAL A 23 2.95 8.64 -5.41
C VAL A 23 4.33 7.98 -5.49
N ALA A 24 4.70 7.21 -4.48
CA ALA A 24 5.94 6.43 -4.44
C ALA A 24 6.03 5.45 -5.60
N PHE A 25 4.94 4.75 -5.93
CA PHE A 25 4.87 3.86 -7.08
C PHE A 25 5.08 4.62 -8.40
N VAL A 26 4.49 5.81 -8.57
CA VAL A 26 4.71 6.63 -9.78
C VAL A 26 6.19 6.99 -9.95
N LEU A 27 6.87 7.35 -8.86
CA LEU A 27 8.30 7.64 -8.87
C LEU A 27 9.13 6.39 -9.23
N LEU A 28 8.79 5.23 -8.67
CA LEU A 28 9.43 3.94 -9.00
C LEU A 28 9.20 3.55 -10.46
N ALA A 29 7.98 3.68 -10.96
CA ALA A 29 7.64 3.40 -12.34
C ALA A 29 8.42 4.29 -13.32
N PHE A 30 8.61 5.58 -12.99
CA PHE A 30 9.46 6.47 -13.75
C PHE A 30 10.93 6.01 -13.76
N LEU A 31 11.47 5.61 -12.60
CA LEU A 31 12.82 5.05 -12.50
C LEU A 31 12.96 3.77 -13.33
N TRP A 32 11.95 2.90 -13.33
CA TRP A 32 11.97 1.69 -14.13
C TRP A 32 12.00 1.97 -15.61
N ILE A 33 11.09 2.80 -16.12
CA ILE A 33 11.01 3.11 -17.55
C ILE A 33 12.34 3.67 -18.05
N ARG A 34 12.96 4.54 -17.25
CA ARG A 34 14.25 5.16 -17.61
C ARG A 34 15.42 4.17 -17.61
N ASN A 35 15.43 3.19 -16.69
CA ASN A 35 16.58 2.32 -16.48
C ASN A 35 16.43 0.91 -17.09
N ARG A 36 15.20 0.48 -17.42
CA ARG A 36 14.93 -0.90 -17.83
C ARG A 36 15.68 -1.33 -19.08
N ALA A 37 15.63 -0.50 -20.14
CA ALA A 37 16.24 -0.84 -21.43
C ALA A 37 17.77 -0.92 -21.36
N VAL A 38 18.39 -0.13 -20.48
CA VAL A 38 19.85 0.00 -20.39
C VAL A 38 20.44 -0.97 -19.37
N ASN A 39 19.80 -1.10 -18.20
CA ASN A 39 20.38 -1.79 -17.05
C ASN A 39 19.71 -3.15 -16.75
N PHE A 40 18.50 -3.40 -17.26
CA PHE A 40 17.67 -4.54 -16.80
C PHE A 40 16.93 -5.28 -17.92
N ALA A 41 17.41 -5.22 -19.17
CA ALA A 41 16.67 -5.70 -20.35
C ALA A 41 16.14 -7.15 -20.25
N HIS A 42 16.85 -8.02 -19.51
CA HIS A 42 16.50 -9.44 -19.34
C HIS A 42 16.51 -9.90 -17.88
N SER A 43 16.43 -8.97 -16.91
CA SER A 43 16.49 -9.35 -15.49
C SER A 43 15.14 -9.89 -14.99
N THR A 44 15.09 -11.18 -14.70
CA THR A 44 13.93 -11.84 -14.07
C THR A 44 13.63 -11.23 -12.70
N SER A 45 14.67 -10.95 -11.92
CA SER A 45 14.53 -10.32 -10.59
C SER A 45 13.93 -8.92 -10.68
N PHE A 46 14.31 -8.13 -11.69
CA PHE A 46 13.71 -6.82 -11.93
C PHE A 46 12.24 -6.93 -12.36
N THR A 47 11.90 -7.97 -13.12
CA THR A 47 10.51 -8.25 -13.49
C THR A 47 9.68 -8.65 -12.27
N LEU A 48 10.21 -9.50 -11.38
CA LEU A 48 9.54 -9.86 -10.13
C LEU A 48 9.35 -8.68 -9.20
N LEU A 49 10.36 -7.82 -9.04
CA LEU A 49 10.24 -6.54 -8.32
C LEU A 49 9.05 -5.73 -8.83
N ALA A 50 8.96 -5.52 -10.16
CA ALA A 50 7.86 -4.76 -10.75
C ALA A 50 6.49 -5.40 -10.53
N VAL A 51 6.41 -6.73 -10.56
CA VAL A 51 5.17 -7.49 -10.27
C VAL A 51 4.76 -7.30 -8.82
N PHE A 52 5.69 -7.43 -7.86
CA PHE A 52 5.38 -7.24 -6.45
C PHE A 52 4.90 -5.83 -6.15
N ASP A 53 5.53 -4.82 -6.73
CA ASP A 53 5.14 -3.42 -6.55
C ASP A 53 3.77 -3.11 -7.18
N LEU A 54 3.46 -3.70 -8.34
CA LEU A 54 2.13 -3.60 -8.95
C LEU A 54 1.04 -4.27 -8.10
N LEU A 55 1.33 -5.44 -7.54
CA LEU A 55 0.40 -6.14 -6.65
C LEU A 55 0.20 -5.37 -5.34
N ALA A 56 1.27 -4.80 -4.76
CA ALA A 56 1.18 -3.97 -3.57
C ALA A 56 0.32 -2.73 -3.82
N LEU A 57 0.52 -2.07 -4.97
CA LEU A 57 -0.32 -0.95 -5.40
C LEU A 57 -1.78 -1.38 -5.56
N LEU A 58 -2.03 -2.52 -6.20
CA LEU A 58 -3.38 -3.05 -6.40
C LEU A 58 -4.08 -3.29 -5.06
N CYS A 59 -3.40 -3.88 -4.07
CA CYS A 59 -3.93 -4.04 -2.71
C CYS A 59 -4.31 -2.68 -2.11
N SER A 60 -3.44 -1.67 -2.22
CA SER A 60 -3.73 -0.32 -1.70
C SER A 60 -4.91 0.35 -2.41
N LEU A 61 -5.01 0.23 -3.74
CA LEU A 61 -6.10 0.80 -4.53
C LEU A 61 -7.44 0.11 -4.26
N LEU A 62 -7.47 -1.22 -4.17
CA LEU A 62 -8.68 -1.96 -3.81
C LEU A 62 -9.18 -1.58 -2.42
N SER A 63 -8.25 -1.39 -1.48
CA SER A 63 -8.55 -0.96 -0.13
C SER A 63 -9.12 0.47 -0.10
N VAL A 64 -8.56 1.41 -0.87
CA VAL A 64 -9.14 2.76 -1.05
C VAL A 64 -10.51 2.68 -1.74
N TRP A 65 -10.67 1.82 -2.74
CA TRP A 65 -11.93 1.64 -3.45
C TRP A 65 -13.05 1.18 -2.50
N LEU A 66 -12.80 0.15 -1.68
CA LEU A 66 -13.76 -0.32 -0.68
C LEU A 66 -14.12 0.76 0.34
N THR A 67 -13.12 1.54 0.76
CA THR A 67 -13.32 2.72 1.62
C THR A 67 -14.27 3.74 0.97
N VAL A 68 -14.06 4.08 -0.29
CA VAL A 68 -14.91 5.05 -1.03
C VAL A 68 -16.34 4.53 -1.21
N GLN A 69 -16.52 3.23 -1.44
CA GLN A 69 -17.83 2.58 -1.57
C GLN A 69 -18.59 2.44 -0.25
N LYS A 70 -18.01 2.90 0.88
CA LYS A 70 -18.54 2.72 2.24
C LYS A 70 -18.70 1.25 2.65
N CYS A 71 -18.10 0.32 1.92
CA CYS A 71 -17.99 -1.09 2.30
C CYS A 71 -16.79 -1.27 3.24
N TYR A 72 -16.80 -0.50 4.33
CA TYR A 72 -15.64 -0.40 5.20
C TYR A 72 -15.63 -1.52 6.23
N ILE A 73 -14.63 -2.38 6.15
CA ILE A 73 -14.37 -3.45 7.12
C ILE A 73 -12.92 -3.29 7.58
N VAL A 74 -12.72 -2.91 8.85
CA VAL A 74 -11.38 -2.63 9.43
C VAL A 74 -10.42 -3.80 9.21
N ARG A 75 -10.89 -5.03 9.44
CA ARG A 75 -10.07 -6.24 9.27
C ARG A 75 -9.60 -6.46 7.84
N VAL A 76 -10.45 -6.14 6.85
CA VAL A 76 -10.11 -6.24 5.43
C VAL A 76 -9.08 -5.17 5.05
N GLU A 77 -9.23 -3.96 5.57
CA GLU A 77 -8.31 -2.84 5.39
C GLU A 77 -6.90 -3.15 5.94
N ILE A 78 -6.83 -3.72 7.14
CA ILE A 78 -5.59 -4.20 7.76
C ILE A 78 -4.98 -5.33 6.92
N GLY A 79 -5.81 -6.25 6.42
CA GLY A 79 -5.38 -7.35 5.55
C GLY A 79 -4.71 -6.84 4.27
N PHE A 80 -5.33 -5.88 3.57
CA PHE A 80 -4.75 -5.27 2.36
C PHE A 80 -3.46 -4.50 2.64
N SER A 81 -3.40 -3.77 3.76
CA SER A 81 -2.19 -3.02 4.15
C SER A 81 -1.05 -3.97 4.51
N THR A 82 -1.33 -5.03 5.24
CA THR A 82 -0.36 -6.08 5.58
C THR A 82 0.15 -6.81 4.34
N ALA A 83 -0.75 -7.18 3.41
CA ALA A 83 -0.36 -7.78 2.14
C ALA A 83 0.55 -6.86 1.32
N SER A 84 0.22 -5.55 1.27
CA SER A 84 1.06 -4.55 0.59
C SER A 84 2.47 -4.46 1.21
N ILE A 85 2.57 -4.46 2.54
CA ILE A 85 3.85 -4.47 3.26
C ILE A 85 4.69 -5.71 2.92
N VAL A 86 4.07 -6.89 2.94
CA VAL A 86 4.75 -8.15 2.60
C VAL A 86 5.24 -8.11 1.15
N LEU A 87 4.42 -7.66 0.21
CA LEU A 87 4.78 -7.56 -1.20
C LEU A 87 5.94 -6.57 -1.42
N LEU A 88 5.91 -5.38 -0.82
CA LEU A 88 7.01 -4.41 -0.88
C LEU A 88 8.30 -4.95 -0.25
N THR A 89 8.18 -5.74 0.82
CA THR A 89 9.33 -6.41 1.43
C THR A 89 9.94 -7.43 0.47
N LEU A 90 9.12 -8.27 -0.15
CA LEU A 90 9.57 -9.22 -1.18
C LEU A 90 10.20 -8.51 -2.39
N GLY A 91 9.59 -7.41 -2.85
CA GLY A 91 10.17 -6.55 -3.90
C GLY A 91 11.55 -6.04 -3.51
N SER A 92 11.72 -5.53 -2.28
CA SER A 92 13.01 -5.08 -1.77
C SER A 92 14.05 -6.20 -1.77
N LEU A 93 13.66 -7.42 -1.40
CA LEU A 93 14.56 -8.59 -1.46
C LEU A 93 15.00 -8.93 -2.89
N CYS A 94 14.16 -8.68 -3.89
CA CYS A 94 14.52 -8.88 -5.30
C CYS A 94 15.64 -7.93 -5.78
N THR A 95 15.98 -6.87 -5.04
CA THR A 95 17.08 -5.96 -5.40
C THR A 95 18.47 -6.53 -5.10
N PHE A 96 18.60 -7.40 -4.09
CA PHE A 96 19.88 -8.02 -3.72
C PHE A 96 20.58 -8.79 -4.85
N PRO A 97 19.92 -9.73 -5.56
CA PRO A 97 20.57 -10.49 -6.63
C PRO A 97 20.93 -9.64 -7.86
N ILE A 98 20.46 -8.40 -7.94
CA ILE A 98 20.73 -7.45 -9.03
C ILE A 98 21.76 -6.40 -8.60
N TYR A 99 22.35 -6.53 -7.41
CA TYR A 99 23.28 -5.53 -6.91
C TYR A 99 24.54 -5.47 -7.78
N ASP A 100 24.73 -4.33 -8.45
CA ASP A 100 25.91 -3.99 -9.24
C ASP A 100 26.28 -2.53 -8.91
N GLU A 101 27.59 -2.26 -8.79
CA GLU A 101 28.16 -0.95 -8.48
C GLU A 101 27.67 0.16 -9.43
N ASN A 102 27.41 -0.17 -10.70
CA ASN A 102 26.94 0.79 -11.69
C ASN A 102 25.50 1.27 -11.46
N ILE A 103 24.69 0.46 -10.79
CA ILE A 103 23.25 0.70 -10.56
C ILE A 103 22.89 0.80 -9.09
N LYS A 104 23.89 0.77 -8.19
CA LYS A 104 23.69 0.78 -6.74
C LYS A 104 22.82 1.93 -6.25
N ASN A 105 22.96 3.11 -6.86
CA ASN A 105 22.20 4.31 -6.49
C ASN A 105 20.71 4.15 -6.81
N VAL A 106 20.39 3.49 -7.94
CA VAL A 106 19.01 3.21 -8.34
C VAL A 106 18.40 2.17 -7.39
N LEU A 107 19.12 1.10 -7.09
CA LEU A 107 18.65 0.06 -6.17
C LEU A 107 18.48 0.59 -4.74
N HIS A 108 19.39 1.45 -4.27
CA HIS A 108 19.24 2.13 -2.98
C HIS A 108 18.02 3.05 -2.96
N ALA A 109 17.79 3.83 -4.01
CA ALA A 109 16.60 4.68 -4.09
C ALA A 109 15.31 3.85 -4.02
N ILE A 110 15.25 2.71 -4.73
CA ILE A 110 14.12 1.79 -4.68
C ILE A 110 13.90 1.29 -3.24
N ASN A 111 14.94 0.77 -2.59
CA ASN A 111 14.84 0.24 -1.23
C ASN A 111 14.48 1.32 -0.20
N ILE A 112 14.94 2.57 -0.36
CA ILE A 112 14.55 3.69 0.50
C ILE A 112 13.06 3.99 0.33
N ILE A 113 12.57 4.06 -0.91
CA ILE A 113 11.15 4.30 -1.19
C ILE A 113 10.29 3.18 -0.59
N HIS A 114 10.71 1.91 -0.76
CA HIS A 114 10.03 0.77 -0.16
C HIS A 114 10.03 0.85 1.36
N GLY A 115 11.19 1.07 1.98
CA GLY A 115 11.32 1.18 3.43
C GLY A 115 10.45 2.28 4.02
N TYR A 116 10.42 3.45 3.39
CA TYR A 116 9.57 4.56 3.84
C TYR A 116 8.09 4.23 3.69
N THR A 117 7.69 3.63 2.56
CA THR A 117 6.30 3.22 2.32
C THR A 117 5.85 2.13 3.29
N ILE A 118 6.71 1.14 3.56
CA ILE A 118 6.47 0.08 4.55
C ILE A 118 6.30 0.67 5.94
N ALA A 119 7.21 1.56 6.36
CA ALA A 119 7.15 2.18 7.69
C ALA A 119 5.85 2.99 7.87
N LEU A 120 5.47 3.75 6.84
CA LEU A 120 4.29 4.60 6.87
C LEU A 120 2.98 3.80 6.83
N LEU A 121 2.90 2.75 5.98
CA LEU A 121 1.78 1.80 5.98
C LEU A 121 1.69 1.03 7.29
N GLY A 122 2.83 0.58 7.84
CA GLY A 122 2.89 -0.16 9.10
C GLY A 122 2.43 0.69 10.29
N PHE A 123 2.92 1.93 10.37
CA PHE A 123 2.48 2.90 11.39
C PHE A 123 0.97 3.17 11.28
N ALA A 124 0.48 3.42 10.07
CA ALA A 124 -0.93 3.68 9.85
C ALA A 124 -1.81 2.46 10.15
N THR A 125 -1.34 1.25 9.84
CA THR A 125 -2.08 0.00 10.13
C THR A 125 -2.11 -0.28 11.64
N TRP A 126 -0.99 -0.10 12.33
CA TRP A 126 -0.89 -0.29 13.79
C TRP A 126 -1.79 0.69 14.54
N GLY A 127 -1.67 1.98 14.24
CA GLY A 127 -2.49 3.02 14.90
C GLY A 127 -3.98 2.92 14.59
N TRP A 128 -4.36 2.15 13.58
CA TRP A 128 -5.75 1.94 13.18
C TRP A 128 -6.34 0.64 13.71
N GLY A 129 -5.53 -0.39 13.95
CA GLY A 129 -5.98 -1.65 14.53
C GLY A 129 -6.53 -1.53 15.96
N ASP A 130 -6.13 -0.48 16.69
CA ASP A 130 -6.63 -0.18 18.03
C ASP A 130 -7.96 0.61 18.04
N ALA A 131 -8.45 1.08 16.89
CA ALA A 131 -9.78 1.69 16.76
C ALA A 131 -10.83 0.57 16.67
N ASN A 132 -11.20 0.04 17.84
CA ASN A 132 -11.89 -1.23 18.04
C ASN A 132 -13.25 -1.37 17.31
N ASP A 133 -13.57 -2.63 16.98
CA ASP A 133 -14.73 -3.16 16.25
C ASP A 133 -16.12 -2.87 16.89
N ASP A 134 -16.16 -2.25 18.08
CA ASP A 134 -17.40 -2.06 18.86
C ASP A 134 -18.35 -1.02 18.24
N ASP A 135 -17.82 -0.03 17.52
CA ASP A 135 -18.63 1.00 16.84
C ASP A 135 -19.26 0.50 15.51
N GLN A 136 -18.86 -0.68 15.00
CA GLN A 136 -19.22 -1.12 13.63
C GLN A 136 -20.31 -2.20 13.57
N LEU A 137 -20.41 -3.05 14.59
CA LEU A 137 -21.46 -4.08 14.63
C LEU A 137 -22.82 -3.51 15.01
N GLU A 138 -22.87 -2.39 15.75
CA GLU A 138 -24.13 -1.70 16.04
C GLU A 138 -24.76 -1.07 14.77
N GLU A 139 -23.96 -0.71 13.75
CA GLU A 139 -24.49 -0.03 12.55
C GLU A 139 -25.05 -1.00 11.48
N PHE A 140 -24.67 -2.28 11.50
CA PHE A 140 -25.23 -3.30 10.60
C PHE A 140 -26.60 -3.83 11.05
N ASP A 141 -27.02 -3.56 12.30
CA ASP A 141 -28.27 -4.06 12.88
C ASP A 141 -29.48 -3.10 12.73
N PHE A 142 -29.28 -1.89 12.18
CA PHE A 142 -30.35 -0.90 11.95
C PHE A 142 -31.29 -1.21 10.77
N GLY A 143 -31.50 -2.48 10.44
CA GLY A 143 -32.35 -2.90 9.31
C GLY A 143 -33.36 -4.00 9.62
N LEU A 144 -33.39 -4.55 10.84
CA LEU A 144 -34.23 -5.73 11.14
C LEU A 144 -35.25 -5.55 12.27
N GLU A 145 -35.40 -4.37 12.86
CA GLU A 145 -36.39 -4.12 13.93
C GLU A 145 -37.59 -3.21 13.55
N GLU A 146 -37.95 -3.12 12.26
CA GLU A 146 -39.28 -2.57 11.88
C GLU A 146 -39.98 -3.45 10.83
N GLN A 147 -40.53 -4.58 11.27
CA GLN A 147 -41.76 -5.19 10.70
C GLN A 147 -42.62 -5.81 11.79
#